data_AF-A0A660QJT2-F1
#
_entry.id   AF-A0A660QJT2-F1
#
_cell.length_a   1.000
_cell.length_b   1.000
_cell.length_c   1.000
_cell.angle_alpha   90.00
_cell.angle_beta   90.00
_cell.angle_gamma   90.00
#
_symmetry.space_group_name_H-M   'P 1'
#
loop_
_entity.id
_entity.type
_entity.pdbx_description
1 polymer ?
#
loop_
_entity_poly.entity_id
_entity_poly.type
_entity_poly.pdbx_seq_one_letter_code
_entity_poly.pdbx_strand_id
1 'polypeptide(L)'
;MNLERAKDILKKVSDVPMLEALILASFVFDEPKEKILIHGLPKDEKLIRRFFELVHKRSKGYPLQYILKKVEFMGYEFYIEEGVFIPRSVTEELVEIAIDLVRNLGLSL
;
A
#
# COMPACT_ATOMS: atom_id res chain seq x y z
N MET A 1 6.35 -13.36 16.04
CA MET A 1 7.75 -12.89 16.07
C MET A 1 8.11 -12.03 14.86
N ASN A 2 7.88 -12.49 13.62
CA ASN A 2 8.29 -11.73 12.42
C ASN A 2 7.47 -10.45 12.16
N LEU A 3 6.15 -10.47 12.34
CA LEU A 3 5.29 -9.28 12.14
C LEU A 3 5.54 -8.19 13.18
N GLU A 4 5.70 -8.54 14.46
CA GLU A 4 6.06 -7.56 15.51
C GLU A 4 7.41 -6.90 15.21
N ARG A 5 8.40 -7.68 14.77
CA ARG A 5 9.69 -7.13 14.34
C ARG A 5 9.54 -6.17 13.14
N ALA A 6 8.74 -6.53 12.14
CA ALA A 6 8.49 -5.66 11.00
C ALA A 6 7.77 -4.37 11.41
N LYS A 7 6.75 -4.45 12.26
CA LYS A 7 6.10 -3.30 12.88
C LYS A 7 7.12 -2.39 13.57
N ASP A 8 8.01 -2.94 14.38
CA ASP A 8 9.03 -2.15 15.09
C ASP A 8 9.96 -1.40 14.14
N ILE A 9 10.34 -2.03 13.01
CA ILE A 9 11.14 -1.39 11.97
C ILE A 9 10.37 -0.25 11.28
N LEU A 10 9.06 -0.41 11.06
CA LEU A 10 8.21 0.54 10.35
C LEU A 10 7.69 1.70 11.21
N LYS A 11 7.74 1.59 12.55
CA LYS A 11 7.24 2.61 13.49
C LYS A 11 7.73 4.04 13.22
N LYS A 12 8.93 4.20 12.65
CA LYS A 12 9.53 5.53 12.39
C LYS A 12 9.04 6.20 11.11
N VAL A 13 8.40 5.46 10.20
CA VAL A 13 8.05 5.94 8.85
C VAL A 13 6.58 5.80 8.48
N SER A 14 5.79 5.17 9.35
CA SER A 14 4.39 4.83 9.10
C SER A 14 3.58 5.03 10.37
N ASP A 15 2.43 5.70 10.24
CA ASP A 15 1.46 5.89 11.33
C ASP A 15 0.66 4.60 11.62
N VAL A 16 0.63 3.66 10.66
CA VAL A 16 -0.06 2.37 10.77
C VAL A 16 0.90 1.18 10.55
N PRO A 17 2.00 1.07 11.34
CA PRO A 17 3.12 0.18 11.03
C PRO A 17 2.76 -1.32 11.03
N MET A 18 1.79 -1.73 11.85
CA MET A 18 1.31 -3.12 11.82
C MET A 18 0.54 -3.43 10.54
N LEU A 19 -0.29 -2.49 10.08
CA LEU A 19 -1.05 -2.65 8.85
C LEU A 19 -0.11 -2.69 7.63
N GLU A 20 0.87 -1.79 7.55
CA GLU A 20 1.87 -1.84 6.48
C GLU A 20 2.66 -3.16 6.50
N ALA A 21 3.01 -3.69 7.68
CA ALA A 21 3.67 -5.00 7.81
C ALA A 21 2.79 -6.13 7.26
N LEU A 22 1.49 -6.13 7.57
CA LEU A 22 0.53 -7.11 7.05
C LEU A 22 0.35 -6.98 5.53
N ILE A 23 0.27 -5.76 5.00
CA ILE A 23 0.16 -5.51 3.56
C ILE A 23 1.40 -6.03 2.82
N LEU A 24 2.60 -5.71 3.31
CA LEU A 24 3.86 -6.20 2.73
C LEU A 24 3.97 -7.73 2.82
N ALA A 25 3.52 -8.33 3.92
CA ALA A 25 3.49 -9.78 4.05
C ALA A 25 2.51 -10.39 3.04
N SER A 26 1.29 -9.87 2.96
CA SER A 26 0.28 -10.33 2.00
C SER A 26 0.80 -10.25 0.56
N PHE A 27 1.49 -9.17 0.21
CA PHE A 27 2.12 -9.00 -1.10
C PHE A 27 3.22 -10.03 -1.40
N VAL A 28 4.05 -10.39 -0.42
CA VAL A 28 5.18 -11.31 -0.63
C VAL A 28 4.76 -12.78 -0.62
N PHE A 29 3.83 -13.13 0.26
CA PHE A 29 3.38 -14.52 0.43
C PHE A 29 2.19 -14.87 -0.45
N ASP A 30 1.58 -13.89 -1.12
CA ASP A 30 0.36 -14.06 -1.93
C ASP A 30 -0.78 -14.68 -1.13
N GLU A 31 -0.97 -14.19 0.10
CA GLU A 31 -1.96 -14.69 1.04
C GLU A 31 -2.77 -13.53 1.64
N PRO A 32 -4.07 -13.73 1.94
CA PRO A 32 -4.88 -12.70 2.59
C PRO A 32 -4.31 -12.27 3.95
N LYS A 33 -4.48 -11.00 4.29
CA LYS A 33 -3.99 -10.42 5.57
C LYS A 33 -4.59 -11.14 6.78
N GLU A 34 -5.84 -11.58 6.67
CA GLU A 34 -6.61 -12.29 7.68
C GLU A 34 -5.95 -13.64 8.00
N LYS A 35 -5.58 -14.39 6.95
CA LYS A 35 -4.89 -15.67 7.10
C LYS A 35 -3.52 -15.48 7.74
N ILE A 36 -2.77 -14.46 7.33
CA ILE A 36 -1.48 -14.11 7.92
C ILE A 36 -1.62 -13.68 9.39
N LEU A 37 -2.68 -12.95 9.74
CA LEU A 37 -2.93 -12.50 11.10
C LEU A 37 -3.24 -13.69 12.03
N ILE A 38 -4.04 -14.64 11.56
CA ILE A 38 -4.47 -15.81 12.35
C ILE A 38 -3.35 -16.85 12.46
N HIS A 39 -2.71 -17.19 11.35
CA HIS A 39 -1.76 -18.32 11.27
C HIS A 39 -0.28 -17.89 11.29
N GLY A 40 0.00 -16.59 11.18
CA GLY A 40 1.35 -16.07 11.03
C GLY A 40 1.88 -16.17 9.60
N LEU A 41 3.17 -15.86 9.45
CA LEU A 41 3.85 -15.96 8.15
C LEU A 41 4.10 -17.43 7.78
N PRO A 42 3.94 -17.81 6.50
CA PRO A 42 4.41 -19.09 5.98
C PRO A 42 5.89 -19.33 6.29
N LYS A 43 6.26 -20.61 6.51
CA LYS A 43 7.64 -21.02 6.84
C LYS A 43 8.51 -21.19 5.59
N ASP A 44 8.47 -20.22 4.69
CA ASP A 44 9.37 -20.16 3.53
C ASP A 44 10.48 -19.14 3.80
N GLU A 45 11.71 -19.59 3.98
CA GLU A 45 12.83 -18.71 4.29
C GLU A 45 13.15 -17.70 3.19
N LYS A 46 12.97 -18.07 1.92
CA LYS A 46 13.26 -17.18 0.78
C LYS A 46 12.25 -16.04 0.76
N LEU A 47 10.97 -16.35 0.96
CA LEU A 47 9.92 -15.34 1.08
C LEU A 47 10.07 -14.49 2.35
N ILE A 48 10.47 -15.07 3.47
CA ILE A 48 10.76 -14.31 4.70
C ILE A 48 11.89 -13.30 4.47
N ARG A 49 12.99 -13.71 3.81
CA ARG A 49 14.09 -12.79 3.45
C ARG A 49 13.58 -11.67 2.55
N ARG A 50 12.82 -12.01 1.50
CA ARG A 50 12.22 -11.04 0.59
C ARG A 50 11.28 -10.05 1.31
N PHE A 51 10.47 -10.54 2.25
CA PHE A 51 9.61 -9.72 3.09
C PHE A 51 10.42 -8.68 3.88
N PHE A 52 11.49 -9.11 4.56
CA PHE A 52 12.33 -8.18 5.32
C PHE A 52 13.12 -7.21 4.43
N GLU A 53 13.53 -7.60 3.21
CA GLU A 53 14.10 -6.67 2.23
C GLU A 53 13.14 -5.51 1.93
N LEU A 54 11.86 -5.82 1.68
CA LEU A 54 10.84 -4.82 1.38
C LEU A 54 10.49 -3.96 2.60
N VAL A 55 10.42 -4.56 3.80
CA VAL A 55 10.25 -3.83 5.07
C VAL A 55 11.39 -2.83 5.27
N HIS A 56 12.63 -3.24 5.04
CA HIS A 56 13.79 -2.35 5.13
C HIS A 56 13.84 -1.30 4.02
N LYS A 57 13.36 -1.62 2.81
CA LYS A 57 13.19 -0.63 1.75
C LYS A 57 12.19 0.44 2.19
N ARG A 58 11.02 0.03 2.70
CA ARG A 58 9.98 0.92 3.24
C ARG A 58 10.48 1.76 4.40
N SER A 59 11.25 1.18 5.33
CA SER A 59 11.79 1.87 6.50
C SER A 59 12.78 2.99 6.17
N LYS A 60 13.28 3.06 4.94
CA LYS A 60 14.11 4.16 4.44
C LYS A 60 13.29 5.31 3.82
N GLY A 61 11.97 5.29 4.00
CA GLY A 61 11.05 6.29 3.44
C GLY A 61 10.60 5.99 2.01
N TYR A 62 10.99 4.85 1.44
CA TYR A 62 10.54 4.48 0.10
C TYR A 62 9.01 4.28 0.10
N PRO A 63 8.26 4.83 -0.87
CA PRO A 63 6.80 4.75 -0.86
C PRO A 63 6.28 3.31 -0.94
N LEU A 64 5.28 3.00 -0.10
CA LEU A 64 4.66 1.67 -0.06
C LEU A 64 4.01 1.34 -1.40
N GLN A 65 3.33 2.30 -2.02
CA GLN A 65 2.60 2.12 -3.27
C GLN A 65 3.54 1.70 -4.42
N TYR A 66 4.77 2.22 -4.45
CA TYR A 66 5.77 1.77 -5.44
C TYR A 66 6.29 0.36 -5.17
N ILE A 67 6.29 -0.11 -3.92
CA ILE A 67 6.62 -1.52 -3.60
C ILE A 67 5.50 -2.42 -4.12
N LEU A 68 4.26 -2.03 -3.87
CA LEU A 68 3.06 -2.79 -4.27
C LEU A 68 2.72 -2.65 -5.75
N LYS A 69 3.36 -1.69 -6.44
CA LYS A 69 3.08 -1.30 -7.83
C LYS A 69 1.63 -0.89 -8.08
N LYS A 70 0.97 -0.39 -7.03
CA LYS A 70 -0.44 -0.01 -7.09
C LYS A 70 -0.83 1.03 -6.06
N VAL A 71 -1.88 1.77 -6.37
CA VAL A 71 -2.52 2.78 -5.51
C VAL A 71 -4.02 2.80 -5.77
N GLU A 72 -4.81 3.00 -4.72
CA GLU A 72 -6.25 3.24 -4.83
C GLU A 72 -6.50 4.74 -4.98
N PHE A 73 -7.35 5.13 -5.93
CA PHE A 73 -7.75 6.52 -6.17
C PHE A 73 -9.16 6.54 -6.78
N MET A 74 -10.06 7.37 -6.25
CA MET A 74 -11.48 7.43 -6.66
C MET A 74 -12.20 6.07 -6.61
N GLY A 75 -11.80 5.18 -5.69
CA GLY A 75 -12.32 3.81 -5.58
C GLY A 75 -11.83 2.83 -6.66
N TYR A 76 -10.88 3.24 -7.50
CA TYR A 76 -10.24 2.40 -8.51
C TYR A 76 -8.80 2.07 -8.14
N GLU A 77 -8.33 0.89 -8.52
CA GLU A 77 -6.92 0.50 -8.37
C GLU A 77 -6.13 0.86 -9.64
N PHE A 78 -5.07 1.63 -9.48
CA PHE A 78 -4.18 2.04 -10.56
C PHE A 78 -2.80 1.40 -10.40
N TYR A 79 -2.22 0.96 -11.51
CA TYR A 79 -0.81 0.58 -11.57
C TYR A 79 0.07 1.82 -11.46
N ILE A 80 1.16 1.73 -10.69
CA ILE A 80 2.16 2.80 -10.60
C ILE A 80 3.58 2.27 -10.53
N GLU A 81 4.54 3.13 -10.87
CA GLU A 81 5.97 2.85 -10.78
C GLU A 81 6.80 4.08 -10.42
N GLU A 82 8.10 3.86 -10.20
CA GLU A 82 9.04 4.95 -9.90
C GLU A 82 9.03 5.97 -11.04
N GLY A 83 8.87 7.25 -10.71
CA GLY A 83 8.73 8.34 -11.69
C GLY A 83 7.28 8.76 -11.96
N VAL A 84 6.28 7.95 -11.55
CA VAL A 84 4.86 8.31 -11.64
C VAL A 84 4.39 8.92 -10.33
N PHE A 85 3.76 10.09 -10.38
CA PHE A 85 3.22 10.73 -9.18
C PHE A 85 2.19 9.83 -8.48
N ILE A 86 2.35 9.62 -7.17
CA ILE A 86 1.40 8.87 -6.36
C ILE A 86 0.18 9.77 -6.08
N PRO A 87 -1.02 9.47 -6.61
CA PRO A 87 -2.22 10.24 -6.35
C PRO A 87 -2.49 10.37 -4.85
N ARG A 88 -3.01 11.53 -4.43
CA ARG A 88 -3.32 11.83 -3.03
C ARG A 88 -4.83 11.96 -2.87
N SER A 89 -5.34 11.66 -1.68
CA SER A 89 -6.78 11.79 -1.36
C SER A 89 -7.32 13.20 -1.61
N VAL A 90 -6.54 14.26 -1.31
CA VAL A 90 -6.93 15.65 -1.60
C VAL A 90 -7.18 15.88 -3.10
N THR A 91 -6.52 15.12 -3.98
CA THR A 91 -6.75 15.22 -5.43
C THR A 91 -8.08 14.59 -5.84
N GLU A 92 -8.69 13.75 -5.02
CA GLU A 92 -10.04 13.21 -5.26
C GLU A 92 -11.08 14.33 -5.16
N GLU A 93 -10.96 15.24 -4.18
CA GLU A 93 -11.84 16.41 -4.04
C GLU A 93 -11.84 17.26 -5.33
N LEU A 94 -10.68 17.42 -5.97
CA LEU A 94 -10.57 18.15 -7.23
C LEU A 94 -11.30 17.43 -8.37
N VAL A 95 -11.21 16.10 -8.43
CA VAL A 95 -11.92 15.28 -9.42
C VAL A 95 -13.43 15.36 -9.20
N GLU A 96 -13.90 15.32 -7.95
CA GLU A 96 -15.31 15.49 -7.60
C GLU A 96 -15.85 16.86 -8.06
N ILE A 97 -15.11 17.95 -7.79
CA ILE A 97 -15.47 19.30 -8.27
C ILE A 97 -15.54 19.33 -9.80
N ALA A 98 -14.58 18.70 -10.49
CA ALA A 98 -14.58 18.64 -11.95
C ALA A 98 -15.80 17.89 -12.50
N ILE A 99 -16.17 16.76 -11.89
CA ILE A 99 -17.36 16.00 -12.26
C ILE A 99 -18.63 16.84 -12.10
N ASP A 100 -18.77 17.58 -11.00
CA ASP A 100 -19.93 18.42 -10.75
C ASP A 100 -20.02 19.59 -11.72
N LEU A 101 -18.90 20.21 -12.09
CA LEU A 101 -18.86 21.24 -13.13
C LEU A 101 -19.34 20.70 -14.48
N VAL A 102 -18.89 19.51 -14.89
CA VAL A 102 -19.30 18.89 -16.16
C VAL A 102 -20.81 18.59 -16.16
N ARG A 103 -21.34 18.04 -15.05
CA ARG A 103 -22.78 17.80 -14.88
C ARG A 103 -23.59 19.10 -14.97
N ASN A 104 -23.12 20.17 -14.33
CA ASN A 104 -23.78 21.47 -14.35
C ASN A 104 -23.78 22.13 -15.73
N LEU A 105 -22.79 21.80 -16.58
CA LEU A 105 -22.76 22.22 -17.99
C LEU A 105 -23.72 21.43 -18.89
N GLY A 106 -24.48 20.48 -18.34
CA GLY A 106 -25.42 19.65 -19.10
C GLY A 106 -24.75 18.57 -19.95
N LEU A 107 -23.46 18.32 -19.73
CA LEU A 107 -22.72 17.24 -20.37
C LEU A 107 -22.91 15.96 -19.56
N SER A 108 -23.32 14.87 -20.22
CA SER A 108 -23.35 13.55 -19.59
C SER A 108 -21.93 12.97 -19.53
N LEU A 109 -21.49 12.58 -18.33
CA LEU A 109 -20.31 11.73 -18.11
C LEU A 109 -20.71 10.26 -18.07
#